data_AF-I0R3S8-F1
#
_entry.id   AF-I0R3S8-F1
#
_cell.length_a   1.000
_cell.length_b   1.000
_cell.length_c   1.000
_cell.angle_alpha   90.00
_cell.angle_beta   90.00
_cell.angle_gamma   90.00
#
_symmetry.space_group_name_H-M   'P 1'
#
loop_
_entity.id
_entity.type
_entity.pdbx_description
1 polymer ?
#
loop_
_entity_poly.entity_id
_entity_poly.type
_entity_poly.pdbx_seq_one_letter_code
_entity_poly.pdbx_strand_id
1 'polypeptide(L)' 'MEKRGYNVSVEWKNKNYRGKTAEKYDNLEEEIIDSPIYKEHNSEYLAECIENLEKKGIHLKV' A
#
# COMPACT_ATOMS: atom_id res chain seq x y z
N MET A 1 -9.39 -2.66 6.30
CA MET A 1 -10.42 -2.89 5.26
C MET A 1 -11.81 -2.63 5.82
N GLU A 2 -12.20 -3.29 6.92
CA GLU A 2 -13.52 -3.12 7.55
C GLU A 2 -13.82 -1.68 7.99
N LYS A 3 -12.85 -1.00 8.61
CA LYS A 3 -12.99 0.42 9.02
C LYS A 3 -13.27 1.39 7.87
N ARG A 4 -12.99 0.99 6.62
CA ARG A 4 -13.26 1.78 5.41
C ARG A 4 -14.54 1.32 4.69
N GLY A 5 -15.32 0.41 5.28
CA GLY A 5 -16.60 -0.08 4.73
C GLY A 5 -16.49 -1.24 3.73
N TYR A 6 -15.31 -1.85 3.57
CA TYR A 6 -15.16 -2.98 2.65
C TYR A 6 -15.65 -4.29 3.26
N ASN A 7 -16.55 -4.98 2.55
CA ASN A 7 -17.02 -6.33 2.88
C ASN A 7 -16.14 -7.38 2.17
N VAL A 8 -15.07 -7.80 2.84
CA VAL A 8 -14.15 -8.83 2.32
C VAL A 8 -14.47 -10.19 2.91
N SER A 9 -14.15 -11.26 2.18
CA SER A 9 -14.24 -12.61 2.73
C SER A 9 -13.17 -12.82 3.82
N VAL A 10 -13.45 -13.72 4.76
CA VAL A 10 -12.63 -13.88 5.98
C VAL A 10 -11.20 -14.31 5.66
N GLU A 11 -10.99 -15.02 4.55
CA GLU A 11 -9.70 -15.50 4.07
C GLU A 11 -8.70 -14.35 3.84
N TRP A 12 -9.17 -13.15 3.52
CA TRP A 12 -8.31 -11.96 3.34
C TRP A 12 -7.61 -11.51 4.62
N LYS A 13 -8.07 -11.97 5.80
CA LYS A 13 -7.41 -11.71 7.08
C LYS A 13 -6.23 -12.65 7.35
N ASN A 14 -6.08 -13.72 6.56
CA ASN A 14 -4.99 -14.66 6.70
C ASN A 14 -3.77 -14.17 5.92
N LYS A 15 -2.64 -13.94 6.62
CA LYS A 15 -1.37 -13.48 6.01
C LYS A 15 -0.83 -14.40 4.91
N ASN A 16 -1.22 -15.68 4.93
CA ASN A 16 -0.79 -16.67 3.96
C ASN A 16 -1.72 -16.80 2.75
N TYR A 17 -2.89 -16.14 2.74
CA TYR A 17 -3.86 -16.23 1.66
C TYR A 17 -3.40 -15.45 0.42
N ARG A 18 -3.45 -16.09 -0.76
CA ARG A 18 -2.97 -15.54 -2.03
C ARG A 18 -4.07 -15.37 -3.09
N GLY A 19 -5.33 -15.30 -2.65
CA GLY A 19 -6.48 -15.26 -3.53
C GLY A 19 -6.98 -16.66 -3.90
N LYS A 20 -7.87 -16.72 -4.91
CA LYS A 20 -8.57 -17.97 -5.28
C LYS A 20 -7.76 -18.88 -6.20
N THR A 21 -6.82 -18.31 -6.95
CA THR A 21 -6.10 -19.03 -8.03
C THR A 21 -4.71 -19.48 -7.61
N ALA A 22 -4.05 -18.75 -6.72
CA ALA A 22 -2.69 -19.05 -6.30
C ALA A 22 -2.68 -19.87 -5.01
N GLU A 23 -1.69 -20.75 -4.88
CA GLU A 23 -1.48 -21.51 -3.66
C GLU A 23 -1.11 -20.59 -2.49
N LYS A 24 -1.60 -20.94 -1.29
CA LYS A 24 -1.28 -20.23 -0.06
C LYS A 24 0.20 -20.38 0.26
N TYR A 25 0.75 -19.43 1.00
CA TYR A 25 2.04 -19.64 1.65
C TYR A 25 1.90 -20.63 2.81
N ASP A 26 2.99 -21.33 3.13
CA ASP A 26 3.06 -22.16 4.34
C ASP A 26 3.14 -21.29 5.59
N ASN A 27 4.12 -20.37 5.62
CA ASN A 27 4.22 -19.33 6.63
C ASN A 27 4.99 -18.13 6.07
N LEU A 28 4.32 -16.99 5.94
CA LEU A 28 4.98 -15.73 5.63
C LEU A 28 5.63 -15.16 6.90
N GLU A 29 6.96 -15.01 6.87
CA GLU A 29 7.71 -14.45 8.00
C GLU A 29 7.43 -12.95 8.16
N GLU A 30 7.47 -12.49 9.41
CA GLU A 30 7.35 -11.08 9.74
C GLU A 30 8.73 -10.43 9.67
N GLU A 31 8.81 -9.29 8.98
CA GLU A 31 10.05 -8.54 8.82
C GLU A 31 9.91 -7.18 9.53
N ILE A 32 10.99 -6.75 10.17
CA ILE A 32 11.07 -5.41 10.77
C ILE A 32 11.38 -4.45 9.63
N ILE A 33 10.47 -3.52 9.36
CA ILE A 33 10.57 -2.59 8.25
C ILE A 33 10.96 -1.21 8.77
N ASP A 34 12.01 -0.62 8.20
CA ASP A 34 12.42 0.77 8.45
C ASP A 34 11.51 1.77 7.73
N SER A 35 11.48 3.02 8.22
CA SER A 35 10.73 4.11 7.60
C SER A 35 11.67 5.12 6.94
N PRO A 36 11.50 5.43 5.64
CA PRO A 36 10.49 4.90 4.72
C PRO A 36 10.83 3.49 4.19
N ILE A 37 9.79 2.71 3.88
CA ILE A 37 9.93 1.35 3.30
C ILE A 37 10.69 1.39 1.98
N TYR A 38 10.46 2.43 1.18
CA TYR A 38 11.06 2.66 -0.12
C TYR A 38 12.03 3.81 -0.05
N LYS A 39 13.26 3.61 -0.54
CA LYS A 39 14.33 4.62 -0.46
C LYS A 39 14.01 5.85 -1.30
N GLU A 40 13.26 5.68 -2.39
CA GLU A 40 12.81 6.79 -3.22
C GLU A 40 11.82 7.71 -2.50
N HIS A 41 11.16 7.29 -1.40
CA HIS A 41 10.21 8.14 -0.66
C HIS A 41 10.92 9.20 0.21
N ASN A 42 11.73 10.03 -0.43
CA ASN A 42 12.38 11.18 0.14
C ASN A 42 11.61 12.48 -0.22
N SER A 43 12.10 13.62 0.27
CA SER A 43 11.47 14.92 0.03
C SER A 43 11.48 15.34 -1.45
N GLU A 44 12.47 14.90 -2.23
CA GLU A 44 12.55 15.21 -3.68
C GLU A 44 11.45 14.48 -4.44
N TYR A 45 11.24 13.20 -4.15
CA TYR A 45 10.15 12.40 -4.72
C TYR A 45 8.78 12.95 -4.37
N LEU A 46 8.61 13.43 -3.13
CA LEU A 46 7.38 14.11 -2.72
C LEU A 46 7.11 15.35 -3.57
N ALA A 47 8.13 16.18 -3.80
CA ALA A 47 8.00 17.38 -4.62
C ALA A 47 7.62 17.05 -6.07
N GLU A 48 8.26 16.04 -6.67
CA GLU A 48 7.93 15.55 -8.02
C GLU A 48 6.48 15.07 -8.09
N CYS A 49 6.01 14.34 -7.08
CA CYS A 49 4.63 13.84 -7.02
C CYS A 49 3.62 15.00 -6.96
N ILE A 50 3.90 16.05 -6.19
CA ILE A 50 3.05 17.25 -6.11
C ILE A 50 3.02 17.97 -7.47
N GLU A 51 4.17 18.17 -8.10
CA GLU A 51 4.26 18.79 -9.43
C GLU A 51 3.48 17.98 -10.49
N ASN A 52 3.54 16.65 -10.41
CA ASN A 52 2.78 15.76 -11.30
C ASN A 52 1.27 15.95 -11.14
N LEU A 53 0.79 16.05 -9.90
CA LEU A 53 -0.61 16.31 -9.59
C LEU A 53 -1.04 17.68 -10.15
N GLU A 54 -0.23 18.73 -9.95
CA GLU A 54 -0.50 20.06 -10.50
C GLU A 54 -0.56 20.05 -12.03
N LYS A 55 0.37 19.36 -12.71
CA LYS A 55 0.36 19.17 -14.18
C LYS A 55 -0.90 18.45 -14.67
N LYS A 56 -1.52 17.62 -13.82
CA LYS A 56 -2.80 16.95 -14.08
C LYS A 56 -4.03 17.80 -13.70
N GLY A 57 -3.84 19.02 -13.22
CA GLY A 57 -4.91 19.91 -12.75
C GLY A 57 -5.48 19.53 -11.38
N ILE A 58 -4.76 18.70 -10.61
CA ILE A 58 -5.16 18.28 -9.27
C ILE A 58 -4.45 19.17 -8.25
N HIS A 59 -5.20 20.09 -7.64
CA HIS A 59 -4.67 21.00 -6.63
C HIS A 59 -4.96 20.47 -5.23
N LEU A 60 -3.90 20.24 -4.46
CA LEU A 60 -4.00 19.86 -3.06
C LEU A 60 -4.39 21.12 -2.26
N LYS A 61 -5.54 21.08 -1.58
CA LYS A 61 -5.90 22.12 -0.61
C LYS A 61 -5.08 21.87 0.65
N VAL A 62 -4.16 22.77 0.94
CA VAL A 62 -3.44 22.85 2.22
C VAL A 62 -4.32 23.56 3.24
#